data_AF-A0A7Y7TKF0-F1
#
_entry.id   AF-A0A7Y7TKF0-F1
#
_cell.length_a   1.000
_cell.length_b   1.000
_cell.length_c   1.000
_cell.angle_alpha   90.00
_cell.angle_beta   90.00
_cell.angle_gamma   90.00
#
_symmetry.space_group_name_H-M   'P 1'
#
loop_
_entity.id
_entity.type
_entity.pdbx_description
1 polymer ?
#
loop_
_entity_poly.entity_id
_entity_poly.type
_entity_poly.pdbx_seq_one_letter_code
_entity_poly.pdbx_strand_id
1 'polypeptide(L)'
;MYKTNYDGQLRYKYVSRNFIQSLIIEPIVYCFIIILMYLSVGTKSILYFYLMLCFLIAWYIIGMYATYKMVLRQNRTICEIDFINEDIVIRTDKLLWLKSREYKVGKSKVQSKTRTFENYGKNTIKEGLSVFVNNIELYLVKDYFDNYEDIIKLLT
;
A
#
# COMPACT_ATOMS: atom_id res chain seq x y z
N MET A 1 17.56 14.80 9.62
CA MET A 1 16.47 13.81 9.70
C MET A 1 15.16 14.38 9.19
N TYR A 2 14.64 13.83 8.10
CA TYR A 2 13.38 14.21 7.44
C TYR A 2 12.34 13.12 7.66
N LYS A 3 11.11 13.51 8.05
CA LYS A 3 10.00 12.58 8.33
C LYS A 3 8.79 12.90 7.47
N THR A 4 7.93 11.91 7.29
CA THR A 4 6.64 12.11 6.66
C THR A 4 5.75 13.07 7.45
N ASN A 5 5.04 13.94 6.74
CA ASN A 5 4.05 14.87 7.26
C ASN A 5 2.71 14.17 7.57
N TYR A 6 1.69 14.97 7.89
CA TYR A 6 0.35 14.49 8.23
C TYR A 6 -0.32 13.68 7.10
N ASP A 7 -0.07 14.04 5.84
CA ASP A 7 -0.66 13.34 4.68
C ASP A 7 -0.11 11.92 4.53
N GLY A 8 1.19 11.73 4.80
CA GLY A 8 1.79 10.39 4.89
C GLY A 8 1.12 9.53 5.97
N GLN A 9 0.85 10.11 7.13
CA GLN A 9 0.14 9.43 8.23
C GLN A 9 -1.33 9.14 7.91
N LEU A 10 -2.01 10.03 7.20
CA LEU A 10 -3.38 9.80 6.73
C LEU A 10 -3.44 8.63 5.75
N ARG A 11 -2.47 8.54 4.83
CA ARG A 11 -2.36 7.40 3.92
C ARG A 11 -2.19 6.09 4.68
N TYR A 12 -1.33 6.07 5.68
CA TYR A 12 -1.14 4.90 6.54
C TYR A 12 -2.46 4.41 7.16
N LYS A 13 -3.25 5.33 7.73
CA LYS A 13 -4.57 5.02 8.32
C LYS A 13 -5.54 4.50 7.26
N TYR A 14 -5.56 5.11 6.07
CA TYR A 14 -6.40 4.68 4.95
C TYR A 14 -6.08 3.25 4.51
N VAL A 15 -4.79 2.93 4.27
CA VAL A 15 -4.38 1.59 3.85
C VAL A 15 -4.71 0.56 4.93
N SER A 16 -4.46 0.88 6.20
CA SER A 16 -4.80 0.01 7.33
C SER A 16 -6.31 -0.26 7.44
N ARG A 17 -7.13 0.78 7.28
CA ARG A 17 -8.59 0.66 7.31
C ARG A 17 -9.12 -0.20 6.17
N ASN A 18 -8.67 0.03 4.95
CA ASN A 18 -9.07 -0.78 3.80
C ASN A 18 -8.64 -2.23 3.96
N PHE A 19 -7.45 -2.47 4.51
CA PHE A 19 -7.01 -3.83 4.83
C PHE A 19 -7.94 -4.54 5.81
N ILE A 20 -8.28 -3.89 6.93
CA ILE A 20 -9.22 -4.43 7.90
C ILE A 20 -10.61 -4.65 7.27
N GLN A 21 -11.05 -3.72 6.43
CA GLN A 21 -12.32 -3.83 5.74
C GLN A 21 -12.36 -5.05 4.81
N SER A 22 -11.34 -5.27 4.00
CA SER A 22 -11.28 -6.44 3.11
C SER A 22 -11.06 -7.76 3.85
N LEU A 23 -10.35 -7.75 4.99
CA LEU A 23 -10.09 -8.98 5.75
C LEU A 23 -11.24 -9.37 6.69
N ILE A 24 -11.99 -8.41 7.24
CA ILE A 24 -13.01 -8.67 8.28
C ILE A 24 -14.41 -8.31 7.80
N ILE A 25 -14.63 -7.08 7.34
CA ILE A 25 -15.99 -6.58 7.04
C ILE A 25 -16.54 -7.24 5.78
N GLU A 26 -15.75 -7.28 4.71
CA GLU A 26 -16.16 -7.85 3.43
C GLU A 26 -16.57 -9.34 3.55
N PRO A 27 -15.80 -10.24 4.19
CA PRO A 27 -16.22 -11.63 4.41
C PRO A 27 -17.55 -11.76 5.13
N ILE A 28 -17.79 -10.95 6.17
CA ILE A 28 -19.05 -10.96 6.91
C ILE A 28 -20.20 -10.58 5.99
N VAL A 29 -20.03 -9.54 5.18
CA VAL A 29 -21.04 -9.11 4.19
C VAL A 29 -21.28 -10.20 3.15
N TYR A 30 -20.23 -10.85 2.62
CA TYR A 30 -20.38 -11.96 1.68
C TYR A 30 -21.11 -13.15 2.31
N CYS A 31 -20.82 -13.51 3.56
CA CYS A 31 -21.56 -14.55 4.27
C CYS A 31 -23.05 -14.22 4.38
N PHE A 32 -23.40 -12.98 4.74
CA PHE A 32 -24.79 -12.53 4.78
C PHE A 32 -25.46 -12.63 3.40
N ILE A 33 -24.80 -12.18 2.34
CA ILE A 33 -25.31 -12.28 0.97
C ILE A 33 -25.53 -13.74 0.56
N ILE A 34 -24.58 -14.63 0.86
CA ILE A 34 -24.69 -16.06 0.55
C ILE A 34 -25.88 -16.69 1.28
N ILE A 35 -26.09 -16.35 2.55
CA ILE A 35 -27.25 -16.83 3.34
C ILE A 35 -28.56 -16.32 2.72
N LEU A 36 -28.66 -15.02 2.42
CA LEU A 36 -29.85 -14.45 1.80
C LEU A 36 -30.13 -15.05 0.42
N MET A 37 -29.09 -15.27 -0.37
CA MET A 37 -29.19 -15.89 -1.68
C MET A 37 -29.64 -17.36 -1.58
N TYR A 38 -29.12 -18.11 -0.60
CA TYR A 38 -29.54 -19.48 -0.33
C TYR A 38 -31.04 -19.55 0.04
N LEU A 39 -31.49 -18.65 0.92
CA LEU A 39 -32.91 -18.56 1.32
C LEU A 39 -33.82 -18.13 0.15
N SER A 40 -33.35 -17.21 -0.69
CA SER A 40 -34.13 -16.64 -1.80
C SER A 40 -34.26 -17.56 -3.00
N VAL A 41 -33.21 -18.28 -3.38
CA VAL A 41 -33.19 -19.12 -4.60
C VAL A 41 -34.01 -20.40 -4.42
N GLY A 42 -34.16 -20.90 -3.18
CA GLY A 42 -34.83 -22.16 -2.90
C GLY A 42 -34.19 -23.36 -3.63
N THR A 43 -34.80 -24.54 -3.53
CA THR A 43 -34.27 -25.80 -4.11
C THR A 43 -34.32 -25.88 -5.64
N LYS A 44 -35.01 -24.96 -6.33
CA LYS A 44 -35.34 -25.10 -7.75
C LYS A 44 -34.27 -24.61 -8.72
N SER A 45 -33.33 -23.76 -8.27
CA SER A 45 -32.30 -23.17 -9.13
C SER A 45 -30.90 -23.27 -8.50
N ILE A 46 -30.57 -24.45 -7.99
CA ILE A 46 -29.28 -24.75 -7.33
C ILE A 46 -28.07 -24.41 -8.20
N LEU A 47 -28.18 -24.57 -9.53
CA LEU A 47 -27.13 -24.20 -10.48
C LEU A 47 -26.82 -22.69 -10.42
N TYR A 48 -27.85 -21.85 -10.34
CA TYR A 48 -27.68 -20.39 -10.24
C TYR A 48 -26.99 -20.00 -8.92
N PHE A 49 -27.34 -20.67 -7.82
CA PHE A 49 -26.69 -20.47 -6.53
C PHE A 49 -25.19 -20.77 -6.61
N TYR A 50 -24.79 -21.91 -7.18
CA TYR A 50 -23.36 -22.25 -7.31
C TYR A 50 -22.60 -21.31 -8.24
N LEU A 51 -23.20 -20.89 -9.35
CA LEU A 51 -22.58 -19.90 -10.25
C LEU A 51 -22.33 -18.57 -9.55
N MET A 52 -23.34 -18.06 -8.81
CA MET A 52 -23.19 -16.83 -8.04
C MET A 52 -22.21 -16.97 -6.89
N LEU A 53 -22.17 -18.12 -6.21
CA LEU A 53 -21.20 -18.40 -5.15
C LEU A 53 -19.76 -18.35 -5.70
N CYS A 54 -19.50 -19.03 -6.82
CA CYS A 54 -18.21 -18.99 -7.49
C CYS A 54 -17.81 -17.56 -7.88
N PHE A 55 -18.77 -16.78 -8.41
CA PHE A 55 -18.53 -15.37 -8.75
C PHE A 55 -18.16 -14.53 -7.52
N LEU A 56 -18.90 -14.66 -6.41
CA LEU A 56 -18.63 -13.92 -5.17
C LEU A 56 -17.26 -14.29 -4.58
N ILE A 57 -16.88 -15.57 -4.60
CA ILE A 57 -15.57 -16.03 -4.14
C ILE A 57 -14.46 -15.44 -5.03
N ALA A 58 -14.62 -15.49 -6.35
CA ALA A 58 -13.64 -14.92 -7.28
C ALA A 58 -13.48 -13.41 -7.07
N TRP A 59 -14.59 -12.69 -6.92
CA TRP A 59 -14.59 -11.27 -6.65
C TRP A 59 -13.89 -10.92 -5.33
N TYR A 60 -14.15 -11.70 -4.28
CA TYR A 60 -13.47 -11.53 -2.98
C TYR A 60 -11.95 -11.74 -3.09
N ILE A 61 -11.50 -12.77 -3.80
CA ILE A 61 -10.06 -13.05 -4.00
C ILE A 61 -9.39 -11.88 -4.74
N ILE A 62 -10.04 -11.33 -5.77
CA ILE A 62 -9.52 -10.17 -6.52
C ILE A 62 -9.40 -8.94 -5.60
N GLY A 63 -10.44 -8.67 -4.79
CA GLY A 63 -10.43 -7.57 -3.82
C GLY A 63 -9.30 -7.71 -2.80
N MET A 64 -9.14 -8.90 -2.22
CA MET A 64 -8.06 -9.22 -1.28
C MET A 64 -6.67 -9.04 -1.90
N TYR A 65 -6.49 -9.46 -3.16
CA TYR A 65 -5.23 -9.29 -3.87
C TYR A 65 -4.89 -7.81 -4.13
N ALA A 66 -5.88 -7.00 -4.49
CA ALA A 66 -5.71 -5.56 -4.68
C ALA A 66 -5.28 -4.87 -3.37
N THR A 67 -5.96 -5.22 -2.27
CA THR A 67 -5.65 -4.68 -0.93
C THR A 67 -4.27 -5.14 -0.46
N TYR A 68 -3.89 -6.40 -0.71
CA TYR A 68 -2.55 -6.92 -0.42
C TYR A 68 -1.46 -6.14 -1.16
N LYS A 69 -1.62 -5.89 -2.47
CA LYS A 69 -0.69 -5.06 -3.25
C LYS A 69 -0.55 -3.65 -2.69
N MET A 70 -1.65 -3.05 -2.24
CA MET A 70 -1.63 -1.71 -1.63
C MET A 70 -0.82 -1.69 -0.34
N VAL A 71 -0.98 -2.70 0.53
CA VAL A 71 -0.21 -2.86 1.78
C VAL A 71 1.29 -3.02 1.49
N LEU A 72 1.66 -3.90 0.55
CA LEU A 72 3.06 -4.10 0.17
C LEU A 72 3.71 -2.82 -0.35
N ARG A 73 2.97 -2.05 -1.15
CA ARG A 73 3.45 -0.78 -1.68
C ARG A 73 3.70 0.23 -0.58
N GLN A 74 2.77 0.35 0.38
CA GLN A 74 2.95 1.25 1.52
C GLN A 74 4.14 0.85 2.40
N ASN A 75 4.42 -0.45 2.58
CA ASN A 75 5.61 -0.90 3.31
C ASN A 75 6.94 -0.60 2.58
N ARG A 76 6.88 -0.28 1.28
CA ARG A 76 8.03 0.23 0.50
C ARG A 76 8.07 1.76 0.45
N THR A 77 7.04 2.44 0.93
CA THR A 77 7.04 3.89 1.06
C THR A 77 7.98 4.31 2.18
N ILE A 78 8.79 5.31 1.88
CA ILE A 78 9.75 5.86 2.81
C ILE A 78 9.01 6.75 3.82
N CYS A 79 9.24 6.48 5.10
CA CYS A 79 8.68 7.23 6.23
C CYS A 79 9.67 8.25 6.80
N GLU A 80 10.96 7.90 6.77
CA GLU A 80 12.02 8.73 7.32
C GLU A 80 13.31 8.56 6.51
N ILE A 81 13.99 9.67 6.26
CA ILE A 81 15.30 9.72 5.62
C ILE A 81 16.23 10.55 6.49
N ASP A 82 17.42 10.01 6.76
CA ASP A 82 18.50 10.76 7.38
C ASP A 82 19.78 10.68 6.57
N PHE A 83 20.55 11.76 6.60
CA PHE A 83 21.82 11.88 5.90
C PHE A 83 22.93 12.01 6.95
N ILE A 84 23.69 10.94 7.15
CA ILE A 84 24.75 10.87 8.16
C ILE A 84 26.08 10.70 7.43
N ASN A 85 26.87 11.78 7.35
CA ASN A 85 28.13 11.82 6.62
C ASN A 85 27.96 11.37 5.14
N GLU A 86 28.60 10.27 4.76
CA GLU A 86 28.53 9.67 3.42
C GLU A 86 27.36 8.67 3.25
N ASP A 87 26.69 8.32 4.35
CA ASP A 87 25.60 7.35 4.37
C ASP A 87 24.22 8.03 4.37
N ILE A 88 23.27 7.36 3.72
CA ILE A 88 21.85 7.65 3.77
C ILE A 88 21.18 6.53 4.57
N VAL A 89 20.42 6.90 5.59
CA VAL A 89 19.60 5.99 6.40
C VAL A 89 18.15 6.18 5.98
N ILE A 90 17.55 5.15 5.39
CA ILE A 90 16.18 5.16 4.90
C ILE A 90 15.36 4.20 5.74
N ARG A 91 14.24 4.67 6.29
CA ARG A 91 13.30 3.85 7.05
C ARG A 91 11.96 3.79 6.35
N THR A 92 11.41 2.58 6.25
CA THR A 92 10.06 2.37 5.72
C THR A 92 9.01 2.24 6.82
N ASP A 93 7.75 2.49 6.47
CA ASP A 93 6.64 2.36 7.41
C ASP A 93 6.44 0.92 7.90
N LYS A 94 6.19 0.77 9.21
CA LYS A 94 5.67 -0.47 9.79
C LYS A 94 4.17 -0.53 9.56
N LEU A 95 3.71 -1.30 8.57
CA LEU A 95 2.28 -1.43 8.26
C LEU A 95 1.74 -2.80 8.69
N LEU A 96 0.76 -2.79 9.60
CA LEU A 96 0.12 -4.00 10.12
C LEU A 96 1.15 -4.99 10.70
N TRP A 97 1.27 -6.19 10.11
CA TRP A 97 2.24 -7.22 10.50
C TRP A 97 3.59 -7.09 9.78
N LEU A 98 3.70 -6.22 8.76
CA LEU A 98 4.97 -6.01 8.06
C LEU A 98 5.88 -5.16 8.94
N LYS A 99 7.07 -5.70 9.24
CA LYS A 99 8.09 -4.98 10.00
C LYS A 99 8.58 -3.77 9.18
N SER A 100 8.80 -2.65 9.87
CA SER A 100 9.60 -1.55 9.32
C SER A 100 11.00 -2.08 9.00
N ARG A 101 11.60 -1.55 7.93
CA ARG A 101 12.96 -1.87 7.53
C ARG A 101 13.77 -0.60 7.51
N GLU A 102 14.98 -0.70 8.04
CA GLU A 102 15.98 0.35 7.96
C GLU A 102 17.05 -0.09 6.97
N TYR A 103 17.39 0.79 6.05
CA TYR A 103 18.43 0.59 5.06
C TYR A 103 19.48 1.67 5.24
N LYS A 104 20.72 1.25 5.46
CA LYS A 104 21.88 2.13 5.51
C LYS A 104 22.72 1.91 4.25
N VAL A 105 22.85 2.94 3.42
CA VAL A 105 23.56 2.87 2.15
C VAL A 105 24.36 4.12 1.87
N GLY A 106 25.57 3.96 1.35
CA GLY A 106 26.38 5.08 0.89
C GLY A 106 25.71 5.82 -0.27
N LYS A 107 25.83 7.15 -0.30
CA LYS A 107 25.24 8.02 -1.34
C LYS A 107 25.52 7.55 -2.77
N SER A 108 26.75 7.09 -3.03
CA SER A 108 27.19 6.62 -4.35
C SER A 108 26.46 5.39 -4.88
N LYS A 109 25.76 4.63 -4.02
CA LYS A 109 25.03 3.42 -4.40
C LYS A 109 23.53 3.65 -4.57
N VAL A 110 23.05 4.86 -4.28
CA VAL A 110 21.63 5.20 -4.39
C VAL A 110 21.35 5.64 -5.82
N GLN A 111 20.44 4.95 -6.48
CA GLN A 111 19.91 5.38 -7.77
C GLN A 111 18.50 5.92 -7.56
N SER A 112 18.22 7.08 -8.14
CA SER A 112 16.93 7.74 -8.06
C SER A 112 16.31 7.84 -9.45
N LYS A 113 15.00 7.57 -9.56
CA LYS A 113 14.24 7.78 -10.79
C LYS A 113 12.92 8.44 -10.48
N THR A 114 12.67 9.59 -11.12
CA THR A 114 11.37 10.26 -11.04
C THR A 114 10.27 9.32 -11.54
N ARG A 115 9.20 9.17 -10.74
CA ARG A 115 8.10 8.27 -11.04
C ARG A 115 6.78 8.88 -10.62
N THR A 116 5.76 8.69 -11.45
CA THR A 116 4.38 8.95 -11.09
C THR A 116 3.80 7.71 -10.41
N PHE A 117 3.15 7.95 -9.28
CA PHE A 117 2.57 6.93 -8.46
C PHE A 117 1.05 6.98 -8.57
N GLU A 118 0.50 6.08 -9.39
CA GLU A 118 -0.95 5.89 -9.49
C GLU A 118 -1.52 5.25 -8.21
N ASN A 119 -2.80 5.45 -7.93
CA ASN A 119 -3.51 4.80 -6.81
C ASN A 119 -2.94 5.08 -5.40
N TYR A 120 -2.32 6.24 -5.19
CA TYR A 120 -1.88 6.72 -3.86
C TYR A 120 -2.98 7.47 -3.08
N GLY A 121 -4.25 7.22 -3.41
CA GLY A 121 -5.43 7.78 -2.77
C GLY A 121 -6.68 7.42 -3.55
N LYS A 122 -7.80 8.10 -3.29
CA LYS A 122 -9.03 7.96 -4.07
C LYS A 122 -8.84 8.65 -5.43
N ASN A 123 -8.25 7.93 -6.39
CA ASN A 123 -7.94 8.40 -7.75
C ASN A 123 -6.94 9.55 -7.84
N THR A 124 -6.00 9.65 -6.89
CA THR A 124 -4.94 10.66 -6.95
C THR A 124 -3.67 10.05 -7.54
N ILE A 125 -3.18 10.65 -8.62
CA ILE A 125 -1.82 10.45 -9.10
C ILE A 125 -0.93 11.34 -8.23
N LYS A 126 0.11 10.74 -7.65
CA LYS A 126 1.10 11.46 -6.83
C LYS A 126 2.44 11.41 -7.53
N GLU A 127 3.16 12.52 -7.52
CA GLU A 127 4.53 12.54 -8.02
C GLU A 127 5.50 12.11 -6.93
N GLY A 128 6.66 11.63 -7.34
CA GLY A 128 7.72 11.30 -6.41
C GLY A 128 8.90 10.65 -7.10
N LEU A 129 9.68 9.93 -6.32
CA LEU A 129 10.97 9.40 -6.71
C LEU A 129 11.11 7.96 -6.21
N SER A 130 11.49 7.07 -7.13
CA SER A 130 11.80 5.68 -6.81
C SER A 130 13.28 5.59 -6.47
N VAL A 131 13.57 5.22 -5.23
CA VAL A 131 14.91 5.09 -4.68
C VAL A 131 15.30 3.61 -4.69
N PHE A 132 16.35 3.26 -5.42
CA PHE A 132 16.84 1.89 -5.50
C PHE A 132 17.96 1.66 -4.50
N VAL A 133 17.74 0.70 -3.61
CA VAL A 133 18.67 0.33 -2.54
C VAL A 133 18.92 -1.17 -2.63
N ASN A 134 20.11 -1.60 -3.05
CA ASN A 134 20.47 -3.02 -3.20
C ASN A 134 19.40 -3.84 -3.99
N ASN A 135 18.98 -3.33 -5.15
CA ASN A 135 17.91 -3.89 -6.00
C ASN A 135 16.48 -3.85 -5.41
N ILE A 136 16.27 -3.21 -4.26
CA ILE A 136 14.94 -2.98 -3.69
C ILE A 136 14.48 -1.58 -4.09
N GLU A 137 13.31 -1.50 -4.71
CA GLU A 137 12.65 -0.24 -5.04
C GLU A 137 11.87 0.29 -3.82
N LEU A 138 12.22 1.49 -3.37
CA LEU A 138 11.55 2.25 -2.31
C LEU A 138 10.90 3.50 -2.91
N TYR A 139 9.83 3.99 -2.28
CA TYR A 139 9.03 5.08 -2.81
C TYR A 139 9.11 6.33 -1.93
N LEU A 140 9.66 7.41 -2.47
CA LEU A 140 9.61 8.74 -1.89
C LEU A 140 8.48 9.53 -2.56
N VAL A 141 7.39 9.77 -1.84
CA VAL A 141 6.23 10.50 -2.38
C VAL A 141 6.38 11.98 -2.04
N LYS A 142 6.26 12.85 -3.05
CA LYS A 142 6.44 14.31 -2.91
C LYS A 142 5.60 14.88 -1.78
N ASP A 143 4.31 14.62 -1.84
CA ASP A 143 3.33 15.23 -0.93
C ASP A 143 3.44 14.72 0.52
N TYR A 144 4.25 13.70 0.78
CA TYR A 144 4.46 13.18 2.13
C TYR A 144 5.62 13.85 2.85
N PHE A 145 6.40 14.69 2.19
CA PHE A 145 7.55 15.37 2.78
C PHE A 145 7.50 16.87 2.48
N ASP A 146 7.42 17.69 3.53
CA ASP A 146 7.42 19.15 3.39
C ASP A 146 8.78 19.65 2.83
N ASN A 147 9.85 18.93 3.14
CA ASN A 147 11.22 19.19 2.68
C ASN A 147 11.63 18.35 1.46
N TYR A 148 10.67 17.95 0.61
CA TYR A 148 10.93 17.05 -0.52
C TYR A 148 12.04 17.57 -1.46
N GLU A 149 12.07 18.87 -1.75
CA GLU A 149 13.09 19.47 -2.63
C GLU A 149 14.50 19.39 -2.02
N ASP A 150 14.62 19.60 -0.71
CA ASP A 150 15.90 19.49 0.00
C ASP A 150 16.41 18.05 -0.05
N ILE A 151 15.51 17.07 0.12
CA ILE A 151 15.83 15.64 0.04
C ILE A 151 16.34 15.29 -1.37
N ILE A 152 15.73 15.82 -2.44
CA ILE A 152 16.21 15.60 -3.81
C ILE A 152 17.61 16.16 -3.97
N LYS A 153 17.86 17.41 -3.56
CA LYS A 153 19.17 18.04 -3.69
C LYS A 153 20.28 17.26 -2.97
N LEU A 154 19.94 16.56 -1.89
CA LEU A 154 20.88 15.72 -1.14
C LEU A 154 21.06 14.31 -1.72
N LEU A 155 20.14 13.87 -2.59
CA LEU A 155 20.15 12.57 -3.26
C LEU A 155 20.73 12.62 -4.69
N THR A 156 20.87 13.80 -5.27
CA THR A 156 21.39 14.03 -6.64
C THR A 156 22.80 14.59 -6.57
#